data_AF-A0A419N4F3-F1
#
_entry.id   AF-A0A419N4F3-F1
#
_cell.length_a   1.000
_cell.length_b   1.000
_cell.length_c   1.000
_cell.angle_alpha   90.00
_cell.angle_beta   90.00
_cell.angle_gamma   90.00
#
_symmetry.space_group_name_H-M   'P 1'
#
loop_
_entity.id
_entity.type
_entity.pdbx_description
1 polymer ?
#
loop_
_entity_poly.entity_id
_entity_poly.type
_entity_poly.pdbx_seq_one_letter_code
_entity_poly.pdbx_strand_id
1 'polypeptide(L)'
;MRKKIPALLVFLSLLVLNTAGAIDIKPGEWTMGQTGSFQQKLCVTPEISKVFSQFYKNNKYKHDNCENYLTNNTSRHAVLKRICVVNGVTSSEIVELTRMNENKIYARVHTLQDIKKRSTYRGGSGLLRYTSKKCS
;
A
#
# COMPACT_ATOMS: atom_id res chain seq x y z
N MET A 1 -60.28 -14.91 5.22
CA MET A 1 -59.29 -14.95 4.11
C MET A 1 -57.96 -14.36 4.60
N ARG A 2 -56.95 -15.20 4.88
CA ARG A 2 -55.63 -14.77 5.39
C ARG A 2 -54.80 -14.16 4.27
N LYS A 3 -54.52 -12.85 4.33
CA LYS A 3 -53.57 -12.17 3.44
C LYS A 3 -52.15 -12.58 3.85
N LYS A 4 -51.47 -13.34 2.99
CA LYS A 4 -50.04 -13.64 3.12
C LYS A 4 -49.26 -12.40 2.69
N ILE A 5 -48.46 -11.83 3.59
CA ILE A 5 -47.50 -10.77 3.28
C ILE A 5 -46.33 -11.44 2.53
N PRO A 6 -45.91 -10.97 1.34
CA PRO A 6 -44.80 -11.57 0.64
C PRO A 6 -43.50 -11.19 1.36
N ALA A 7 -42.83 -12.20 1.91
CA ALA A 7 -41.45 -12.15 2.40
C ALA A 7 -40.47 -12.05 1.22
N LEU A 8 -40.62 -11.03 0.38
CA LEU A 8 -39.85 -10.85 -0.86
C LEU A 8 -39.10 -9.53 -0.88
N LEU A 9 -38.55 -9.09 0.26
CA LEU A 9 -37.75 -7.87 0.35
C LEU A 9 -36.57 -7.98 1.34
N VAL A 10 -36.04 -9.18 1.57
CA VAL A 10 -34.89 -9.38 2.48
C VAL A 10 -33.61 -9.81 1.77
N PHE A 11 -33.67 -10.17 0.47
CA PHE A 11 -32.51 -10.72 -0.23
C PHE A 11 -31.66 -9.74 -1.05
N LEU A 12 -32.04 -8.45 -1.13
CA LEU A 12 -31.35 -7.50 -2.02
C LEU A 12 -30.45 -6.46 -1.30
N SER A 13 -30.30 -6.53 0.02
CA SER A 13 -29.52 -5.54 0.79
C SER A 13 -28.11 -5.99 1.18
N LEU A 14 -27.68 -7.20 0.82
CA LEU A 14 -26.34 -7.73 1.14
C LEU A 14 -25.32 -7.65 -0.02
N LEU A 15 -25.69 -7.03 -1.14
CA LEU A 15 -24.76 -6.74 -2.25
C LEU A 15 -23.93 -5.47 -2.04
N VAL A 16 -23.69 -5.05 -0.79
CA VAL A 16 -22.51 -4.23 -0.47
C VAL A 16 -21.34 -5.18 -0.17
N LEU A 17 -21.10 -6.11 -1.10
CA LEU A 17 -19.79 -6.71 -1.24
C LEU A 17 -18.87 -5.55 -1.60
N ASN A 18 -18.18 -5.00 -0.59
CA ASN A 18 -16.97 -4.23 -0.81
C ASN A 18 -16.19 -5.01 -1.85
N THR A 19 -16.10 -4.47 -3.07
CA THR A 19 -15.38 -5.13 -4.16
C THR A 19 -14.04 -5.52 -3.59
N ALA A 20 -13.79 -6.83 -3.51
CA ALA A 20 -12.51 -7.42 -3.16
C ALA A 20 -11.52 -7.01 -4.27
N GLY A 21 -11.13 -5.75 -4.26
CA GLY A 21 -10.21 -5.11 -5.18
C GLY A 21 -8.93 -4.75 -4.45
N ALA A 22 -7.84 -4.69 -5.18
CA ALA A 22 -6.53 -4.33 -4.65
C ALA A 22 -6.31 -2.81 -4.71
N ILE A 23 -5.34 -2.28 -3.97
CA ILE A 23 -5.00 -0.87 -4.10
C ILE A 23 -4.46 -0.63 -5.51
N ASP A 24 -5.05 0.31 -6.23
CA ASP A 24 -4.56 0.69 -7.54
C ASP A 24 -3.67 1.94 -7.42
N ILE A 25 -2.39 1.78 -7.75
CA ILE A 25 -1.38 2.83 -7.72
C ILE A 25 -0.90 3.02 -9.16
N LYS A 26 -1.19 4.19 -9.73
CA LYS A 26 -0.81 4.53 -11.10
C LYS A 26 0.73 4.57 -11.26
N PRO A 27 1.28 4.09 -12.39
CA PRO A 27 2.70 4.25 -12.68
C PRO A 27 3.05 5.72 -12.94
N GLY A 28 4.26 6.10 -12.56
CA GLY A 28 4.80 7.45 -12.68
C GLY A 28 5.44 7.96 -11.38
N GLU A 29 5.66 9.27 -11.33
CA GLU A 29 6.28 9.95 -10.20
C GLU A 29 5.24 10.31 -9.14
N TRP A 30 5.59 9.99 -7.90
CA TRP A 30 4.86 10.34 -6.69
C TRP A 30 5.78 11.14 -5.77
N THR A 31 5.36 12.32 -5.33
CA THR A 31 6.16 13.17 -4.44
C THR A 31 5.55 13.27 -3.06
N MET A 32 6.39 13.29 -2.03
CA MET A 32 5.92 13.46 -0.66
C MET A 32 5.87 14.94 -0.31
N GLY A 33 4.67 15.44 0.02
CA GLY A 33 4.50 16.81 0.49
C GLY A 33 4.99 16.93 1.93
N GLN A 34 6.21 17.46 2.11
CA GLN A 34 6.90 17.73 3.39
C GLN A 34 6.98 16.54 4.36
N THR A 35 8.17 15.94 4.45
CA THR A 35 8.64 15.21 5.62
C THR A 35 10.18 15.30 5.65
N GLY A 36 10.80 15.07 6.82
CA GLY A 36 12.26 15.17 7.02
C GLY A 36 13.11 14.25 6.12
N SER A 37 13.77 13.24 6.69
CA SER A 37 14.78 12.39 5.99
C SER A 37 14.21 11.35 5.01
N PHE A 38 12.96 11.47 4.58
CA PHE A 38 12.36 10.53 3.61
C PHE A 38 12.70 10.96 2.17
N GLN A 39 12.90 9.99 1.27
CA GLN A 39 13.00 10.28 -0.17
C GLN A 39 11.76 11.08 -0.60
N GLN A 40 11.99 12.29 -1.09
CA GLN A 40 10.93 13.24 -1.46
C GLN A 40 10.17 12.83 -2.72
N LYS A 41 10.71 11.84 -3.45
CA LYS A 41 10.16 11.31 -4.70
C LYS A 41 10.23 9.79 -4.73
N LEU A 42 9.18 9.17 -5.25
CA LEU A 42 9.06 7.75 -5.51
C LEU A 42 8.65 7.54 -6.97
N CYS A 43 9.41 6.73 -7.69
CA CYS A 43 9.03 6.26 -9.02
C CYS A 43 8.30 4.93 -8.90
N VAL A 44 7.03 4.90 -9.30
CA VAL A 44 6.26 3.66 -9.41
C VAL A 44 6.33 3.19 -10.86
N THR A 45 7.03 2.09 -11.12
CA THR A 45 7.07 1.49 -12.45
C THR A 45 5.77 0.75 -12.78
N PRO A 46 5.47 0.44 -14.06
CA PRO A 46 4.33 -0.40 -14.43
C PRO A 46 4.32 -1.76 -13.74
N GLU A 47 5.48 -2.37 -13.50
CA GLU A 47 5.62 -3.64 -12.80
C GLU A 47 5.23 -3.51 -11.33
N ILE A 48 5.69 -2.46 -10.64
CA ILE A 48 5.31 -2.17 -9.25
C ILE A 48 3.80 -1.91 -9.17
N SER A 49 3.25 -1.09 -10.08
CA SER A 49 1.82 -0.82 -10.19
C SER A 49 1.01 -2.12 -10.32
N LYS A 50 1.45 -3.03 -11.20
CA LYS A 50 0.81 -4.34 -11.42
C LYS A 50 0.85 -5.23 -10.17
N VAL A 51 1.90 -5.15 -9.36
CA VAL A 51 1.97 -5.90 -8.09
C VAL A 51 0.92 -5.38 -7.10
N PHE A 52 0.76 -4.07 -6.99
CA PHE A 52 -0.26 -3.47 -6.13
C PHE A 52 -1.68 -3.75 -6.61
N SER A 53 -1.92 -3.84 -7.92
CA SER A 53 -3.23 -4.17 -8.47
C SER A 53 -3.64 -5.65 -8.29
N GLN A 54 -2.76 -6.51 -7.77
CA GLN A 54 -3.05 -7.94 -7.53
C GLN A 54 -3.56 -8.18 -6.10
N PHE A 55 -4.67 -8.91 -5.99
CA PHE A 55 -5.38 -9.18 -4.73
C PHE A 55 -4.66 -10.19 -3.81
N TYR A 56 -3.65 -10.89 -4.32
CA TYR A 56 -3.04 -12.00 -3.60
C TYR A 56 -2.01 -11.54 -2.56
N LYS A 57 -2.22 -12.00 -1.31
CA LYS A 57 -1.21 -12.03 -0.25
C LYS A 57 0.05 -12.74 -0.74
N ASN A 58 1.22 -12.23 -0.35
CA ASN A 58 2.56 -12.81 -0.57
C ASN A 58 3.23 -12.56 -1.93
N ASN A 59 2.75 -11.61 -2.74
CA ASN A 59 3.53 -11.14 -3.88
C ASN A 59 4.83 -10.50 -3.39
N LYS A 60 5.95 -11.09 -3.81
CA LYS A 60 7.30 -10.59 -3.55
C LYS A 60 7.79 -9.82 -4.76
N TYR A 61 8.35 -8.65 -4.54
CA TYR A 61 9.06 -7.93 -5.60
C TYR A 61 10.31 -7.26 -5.05
N LYS A 62 11.32 -7.16 -5.89
CA LYS A 62 12.56 -6.44 -5.59
C LYS A 62 12.46 -5.03 -6.13
N HIS A 63 12.79 -4.06 -5.30
CA HIS A 63 12.92 -2.67 -5.68
C HIS A 63 14.10 -2.08 -4.93
N ASP A 64 15.09 -1.58 -5.66
CA ASP A 64 16.41 -1.20 -5.17
C ASP A 64 17.07 -2.35 -4.37
N ASN A 65 17.68 -2.03 -3.22
CA ASN A 65 18.32 -2.99 -2.31
C ASN A 65 17.33 -3.68 -1.36
N CYS A 66 16.05 -3.78 -1.76
CA CYS A 66 14.99 -4.22 -0.87
C CYS A 66 14.07 -5.29 -1.49
N GLU A 67 13.70 -6.25 -0.66
CA GLU A 67 12.63 -7.22 -0.91
C GLU A 67 11.34 -6.76 -0.23
N ASN A 68 10.28 -6.63 -1.02
CA ASN A 68 8.98 -6.16 -0.57
C ASN A 68 7.96 -7.30 -0.60
N TYR A 69 7.12 -7.35 0.42
CA TYR A 69 6.14 -8.41 0.65
C TYR A 69 4.78 -7.78 0.97
N LEU A 70 3.79 -7.93 0.09
CA LEU A 70 2.42 -7.49 0.39
C LEU A 70 1.74 -8.45 1.38
N THR A 71 1.49 -7.98 2.60
CA THR A 71 0.88 -8.78 3.69
C THR A 71 -0.63 -8.56 3.80
N ASN A 72 -1.11 -7.41 3.36
CA ASN A 72 -2.53 -7.10 3.21
C ASN A 72 -2.71 -6.16 2.02
N ASN A 73 -3.73 -6.37 1.19
CA ASN A 73 -4.00 -5.53 0.03
C ASN A 73 -5.50 -5.47 -0.25
N THR A 74 -6.03 -4.26 -0.21
CA THR A 74 -7.45 -3.93 -0.42
C THR A 74 -7.52 -2.65 -1.23
N SER A 75 -8.70 -2.33 -1.76
CA SER A 75 -8.90 -1.17 -2.67
C SER A 75 -8.54 0.17 -2.04
N ARG A 76 -8.50 0.23 -0.71
CA ARG A 76 -8.19 1.44 0.07
C ARG A 76 -6.91 1.34 0.87
N HIS A 77 -6.38 0.14 1.11
CA HIS A 77 -5.30 -0.04 2.07
C HIS A 77 -4.39 -1.20 1.67
N ALA A 78 -3.09 -0.97 1.72
CA ALA A 78 -2.07 -2.00 1.55
C ALA A 78 -1.03 -1.93 2.66
N VAL A 79 -0.60 -3.09 3.11
CA VAL A 79 0.50 -3.25 4.07
C VAL A 79 1.59 -4.04 3.38
N LEU A 80 2.79 -3.47 3.36
CA LEU A 80 3.99 -4.12 2.86
C LEU A 80 4.98 -4.30 4.00
N LYS A 81 5.63 -5.46 4.04
CA LYS A 81 6.85 -5.67 4.78
C LYS A 81 8.01 -5.49 3.82
N ARG A 82 8.94 -4.60 4.12
CA ARG A 82 10.13 -4.33 3.30
C ARG A 82 11.36 -4.78 4.09
N ILE A 83 12.21 -5.59 3.45
CA ILE A 83 13.47 -6.05 3.99
C ILE A 83 14.57 -5.48 3.09
N CYS A 84 15.39 -4.58 3.62
CA CYS A 84 16.43 -3.89 2.87
C CYS A 84 17.82 -4.25 3.40
N VAL A 85 18.81 -4.23 2.52
CA VAL A 85 20.22 -4.20 2.92
C VAL A 85 20.74 -2.77 2.74
N VAL A 86 21.00 -2.07 3.84
CA VAL A 86 21.52 -0.70 3.85
C VAL A 86 22.90 -0.71 4.50
N ASN A 87 23.94 -0.31 3.77
CA ASN A 87 25.32 -0.31 4.24
C ASN A 87 25.75 -1.66 4.87
N GLY A 88 25.35 -2.79 4.26
CA GLY A 88 25.65 -4.13 4.74
C GLY A 88 24.79 -4.62 5.91
N VAL A 89 23.87 -3.79 6.43
CA VAL A 89 22.95 -4.16 7.51
C VAL A 89 21.58 -4.52 6.94
N THR A 90 21.17 -5.77 7.13
CA THR A 90 19.80 -6.21 6.83
C THR A 90 18.84 -5.64 7.87
N SER A 91 17.86 -4.88 7.40
CA SER A 91 16.83 -4.25 8.22
C SER A 91 15.44 -4.52 7.65
N SER A 92 14.43 -4.53 8.51
CA SER A 92 13.03 -4.69 8.09
C SER A 92 12.14 -3.56 8.60
N GLU A 93 11.23 -3.08 7.76
CA GLU A 93 10.20 -2.11 8.09
C GLU A 93 8.82 -2.59 7.61
N ILE A 94 7.77 -2.03 8.20
CA ILE A 94 6.40 -2.18 7.72
C ILE A 94 5.98 -0.83 7.16
N VAL A 95 5.46 -0.81 5.94
CA VAL A 95 4.87 0.38 5.33
C VAL A 95 3.39 0.13 5.09
N GLU A 96 2.58 1.02 5.62
CA GLU A 96 1.14 1.09 5.40
C GLU A 96 0.84 2.17 4.38
N LEU A 97 0.08 1.82 3.36
CA LEU A 97 -0.39 2.72 2.32
C LEU A 97 -1.91 2.79 2.42
N THR A 98 -2.44 4.00 2.53
CA THR A 98 -3.88 4.26 2.54
C THR A 98 -4.22 5.18 1.38
N ARG A 99 -5.05 4.67 0.46
CA ARG A 99 -5.55 5.45 -0.68
C ARG A 99 -6.52 6.51 -0.17
N MET A 100 -6.15 7.78 -0.37
CA MET A 100 -7.03 8.91 -0.08
C MET A 100 -7.90 9.21 -1.30
N ASN A 101 -7.29 9.18 -2.49
CA ASN A 101 -7.95 9.19 -3.78
C ASN A 101 -6.99 8.64 -4.86
N GLU A 102 -7.33 8.76 -6.13
CA GLU A 102 -6.53 8.25 -7.24
C GLU A 102 -5.15 8.91 -7.46
N ASN A 103 -4.92 10.09 -6.88
CA ASN A 103 -3.67 10.86 -7.04
C ASN A 103 -3.01 11.15 -5.68
N LYS A 104 -3.54 10.59 -4.58
CA LYS A 104 -3.08 10.83 -3.22
C LYS A 104 -3.10 9.56 -2.38
N ILE A 105 -1.96 9.24 -1.79
CA ILE A 105 -1.78 8.10 -0.89
C ILE A 105 -1.12 8.60 0.38
N TYR A 106 -1.67 8.25 1.54
CA TYR A 106 -0.98 8.45 2.81
C TYR A 106 -0.12 7.23 3.10
N ALA A 107 1.18 7.45 3.32
CA ALA A 107 2.14 6.42 3.66
C ALA A 107 2.56 6.56 5.12
N ARG A 108 2.61 5.46 5.85
CA ARG A 108 3.18 5.38 7.20
C ARG A 108 4.19 4.25 7.24
N VAL A 109 5.41 4.59 7.63
CA VAL A 109 6.52 3.66 7.83
C VAL A 109 6.72 3.47 9.31
N HIS A 110 6.66 2.23 9.76
CA HIS A 110 6.95 1.84 11.12
C HIS A 110 8.46 1.75 11.34
N THR A 111 8.89 1.75 12.60
CA THR A 111 10.32 1.67 12.99
C THR A 111 11.08 0.59 12.21
N LEU A 112 12.18 0.99 11.58
CA LEU A 112 13.10 0.08 10.90
C LEU A 112 13.94 -0.63 11.96
N GLN A 113 13.97 -1.95 11.92
CA GLN A 113 14.73 -2.77 12.86
C GLN A 113 15.78 -3.63 12.15
N ASP A 114 16.98 -3.73 12.72
CA ASP A 114 17.99 -4.70 12.27
C ASP A 114 17.61 -6.15 12.66
N ILE A 115 18.39 -7.13 12.23
CA ILE A 115 18.19 -8.55 12.58
C ILE A 115 18.22 -8.83 14.10
N LYS A 116 18.81 -7.93 14.90
CA LYS A 116 18.87 -8.01 16.37
C LYS A 116 17.73 -7.22 17.02
N LYS A 117 16.71 -6.80 16.25
CA LYS A 117 15.56 -5.99 16.67
C LYS A 117 15.94 -4.60 17.19
N ARG A 118 17.14 -4.09 16.87
CA ARG A 118 17.56 -2.74 17.25
C ARG A 118 16.97 -1.75 16.27
N SER A 119 16.36 -0.69 16.79
CA SER A 119 15.83 0.41 16.00
C SER A 119 16.97 1.15 15.29
N THR A 120 17.02 1.08 13.96
CA THR A 120 17.99 1.82 13.13
C THR A 120 17.43 3.14 12.62
N TYR A 121 16.10 3.28 12.59
CA TYR A 121 15.40 4.49 12.19
C TYR A 121 14.03 4.58 12.87
N ARG A 122 13.69 5.76 13.42
CA ARG A 122 12.35 6.04 13.92
C ARG A 122 11.44 6.29 12.73
N GLY A 123 10.40 5.48 12.59
CA GLY A 123 9.44 5.54 11.48
C GLY A 123 8.86 6.93 11.22
N GLY A 124 8.18 7.10 10.08
CA GLY A 124 7.63 8.39 9.65
C GLY A 124 6.30 8.23 8.93
N SER A 125 5.64 9.34 8.61
CA SER A 125 4.44 9.30 7.77
C SER A 125 4.32 10.55 6.92
N GLY A 126 3.69 10.43 5.75
CA GLY A 126 3.56 11.54 4.82
C GLY A 126 2.55 11.28 3.71
N LEU A 127 2.14 12.37 3.07
CA LEU A 127 1.21 12.33 1.93
C LEU A 127 2.02 12.27 0.63
N LEU A 128 1.89 11.15 -0.09
CA LEU A 128 2.36 10.99 -1.46
C LEU A 128 1.32 11.54 -2.43
N ARG A 129 1.76 12.36 -3.38
CA ARG A 129 0.95 12.96 -4.43
C ARG A 129 1.49 12.56 -5.78
N TYR A 130 0.63 12.09 -6.67
CA TYR A 130 1.00 11.82 -8.05
C TYR A 130 1.32 13.14 -8.77
N THR A 131 2.48 13.23 -9.40
CA THR A 131 2.93 14.45 -10.08
C THR A 131 3.09 14.29 -11.59
N SER A 132 3.49 13.10 -12.07
CA SER A 132 3.79 12.90 -13.49
C SER A 132 3.66 11.45 -13.90
N LYS A 133 3.33 11.20 -15.18
CA LYS A 133 3.40 9.88 -15.81
C LYS A 133 4.83 9.40 -16.04
N LYS A 134 5.80 10.31 -16.04
CA LYS A 134 7.22 10.02 -16.25
C LYS A 134 7.92 10.00 -14.90
N CYS A 135 8.75 9.01 -14.66
CA CYS A 135 9.74 9.07 -13.60
C CYS A 135 10.93 9.89 -14.09
N SER A 136 11.28 10.95 -13.36
CA SER A 136 12.39 11.85 -13.67
C SER A 136 13.51 11.79 -12.65
#